data_AF-A0AA41Z6H2-F1
#
_entry.id   AF-A0AA41Z6H2-F1
#
_cell.length_a   1.000
_cell.length_b   1.000
_cell.length_c   1.000
_cell.angle_alpha   90.00
_cell.angle_beta   90.00
_cell.angle_gamma   90.00
#
_symmetry.space_group_name_H-M   'P 1'
#
loop_
_entity.id
_entity.type
_entity.pdbx_description
1 polymer ?
#
loop_
_entity_poly.entity_id
_entity_poly.type
_entity_poly.pdbx_seq_one_letter_code
_entity_poly.pdbx_strand_id
1 'polypeptide(L)'
;MPSLIVCDVAFDNVASIEALHAALAYYRSGRPAPVLCLVRDPSQLTQAQAQAAGASAIVPVQTPPSQLITTIHRLLAGLQNENASDDGTRLIEAGVRDTEAALAGMLESARQRQDISVEALDRGGDVVLSAMKRTNVRAWLDVVWKYDDITYQHCLLVAGLVAAFSVALGLSPKTQRLLSQAALLHDVGKAHIPYAILNKAGRLTPEEFTIMRNHPMIGYNLLAGQRQLDPCLLDVVRHHHEYIDGSGYPDGLQGKRIPDFVRLVTICDIYAALIERRSYKPPTTSHAALSHLVEMGVKLDTGLVQAFHKVVGAT
;
A
#
# COMPACT_ATOMS: atom_id res chain seq x y z
N MET A 1 14.93 -29.08 14.37
CA MET A 1 13.48 -28.78 14.47
C MET A 1 12.83 -29.16 13.14
N PRO A 2 11.67 -29.85 13.13
CA PRO A 2 10.99 -30.21 11.90
C PRO A 2 10.51 -28.97 11.13
N SER A 3 10.48 -29.02 9.80
CA SER A 3 9.95 -27.93 8.96
C SER A 3 8.44 -28.00 8.76
N LEU A 4 7.82 -29.14 9.06
CA LEU A 4 6.39 -29.40 9.01
C LEU A 4 6.12 -30.63 9.88
N ILE A 5 5.02 -30.62 10.63
CA ILE A 5 4.54 -31.76 11.38
C ILE A 5 3.25 -32.24 10.72
N VAL A 6 3.14 -33.54 10.44
CA VAL A 6 1.93 -34.15 9.87
C VAL A 6 1.34 -35.12 10.90
N CYS A 7 0.07 -34.94 11.24
CA CYS A 7 -0.69 -35.75 12.20
C CYS A 7 -1.79 -36.53 11.46
N ASP A 8 -1.96 -37.81 11.78
CA ASP A 8 -3.23 -38.55 11.54
C ASP A 8 -3.78 -38.88 12.93
N VAL A 9 -4.73 -38.07 13.40
CA VAL A 9 -5.24 -38.13 14.78
C VAL A 9 -6.77 -38.14 14.75
N ALA A 10 -7.35 -39.02 15.54
CA ALA A 10 -8.78 -39.08 15.77
C ALA A 10 -9.18 -38.01 16.80
N PHE A 11 -9.92 -36.99 16.37
CA PHE A 11 -10.33 -35.87 17.23
C PHE A 11 -11.63 -36.13 18.02
N ASP A 12 -12.29 -37.25 17.79
CA ASP A 12 -13.42 -37.73 18.59
C ASP A 12 -12.98 -38.36 19.94
N ASN A 13 -11.67 -38.55 20.15
CA ASN A 13 -11.09 -39.14 21.36
C ASN A 13 -10.21 -38.14 22.12
N VAL A 14 -10.60 -37.82 23.36
CA VAL A 14 -9.86 -36.91 24.25
C VAL A 14 -8.42 -37.36 24.48
N ALA A 15 -8.18 -38.67 24.67
CA ALA A 15 -6.84 -39.20 24.90
C ALA A 15 -5.91 -38.96 23.69
N SER A 16 -6.45 -39.02 22.47
CA SER A 16 -5.72 -38.77 21.23
C SER A 16 -5.37 -37.29 21.07
N ILE A 17 -6.25 -36.38 21.49
CA ILE A 17 -5.99 -34.93 21.50
C ILE A 17 -4.92 -34.58 22.53
N GLU A 18 -5.01 -35.14 23.74
CA GLU A 18 -4.02 -34.92 24.80
C GLU A 18 -2.64 -35.45 24.40
N ALA A 19 -2.57 -36.62 23.76
CA ALA A 19 -1.34 -37.16 23.21
C ALA A 19 -0.74 -36.25 22.13
N LEU A 20 -1.57 -35.69 21.24
CA LEU A 20 -1.13 -34.72 20.24
C LEU A 20 -0.58 -33.45 20.90
N HIS A 21 -1.25 -32.90 21.91
CA HIS A 21 -0.76 -31.73 22.64
C HIS A 21 0.59 -32.00 23.31
N ALA A 22 0.75 -33.15 23.96
CA ALA A 22 2.01 -33.54 24.59
C ALA A 22 3.13 -33.70 23.56
N ALA A 23 2.85 -34.34 22.41
CA ALA A 23 3.79 -34.49 21.32
C ALA A 23 4.20 -33.14 20.71
N LEU A 24 3.24 -32.24 20.51
CA LEU A 24 3.52 -30.89 19.98
C LEU A 24 4.29 -30.02 20.98
N ALA A 25 4.06 -30.20 22.29
CA ALA A 25 4.77 -29.46 23.33
C ALA A 25 6.29 -29.67 23.28
N TYR A 26 6.75 -30.87 22.90
CA TYR A 26 8.17 -31.17 22.68
C TYR A 26 8.81 -30.28 21.60
N TYR A 27 8.04 -29.89 20.59
CA TYR A 27 8.51 -29.05 19.47
C TYR A 27 8.25 -27.55 19.68
N ARG A 28 7.69 -27.14 20.83
CA ARG A 28 7.43 -25.72 21.14
C ARG A 28 8.68 -24.94 21.57
N SER A 29 9.78 -25.61 21.95
CA SER A 29 11.02 -24.95 22.36
C SER A 29 11.88 -24.56 21.14
N GLY A 30 11.40 -23.60 20.36
CA GLY A 30 12.05 -23.09 19.16
C GLY A 30 11.06 -22.46 18.19
N ARG A 31 11.41 -22.40 16.90
CA ARG A 31 10.48 -21.94 15.86
C ARG A 31 9.35 -22.96 15.68
N PRO A 32 8.07 -22.59 15.86
CA PRO A 32 6.96 -23.55 15.77
C PRO A 32 6.79 -24.02 14.32
N ALA A 33 6.89 -25.33 14.10
CA ALA A 33 6.60 -25.93 12.81
C ALA A 33 5.08 -25.93 12.55
N PRO A 34 4.62 -25.68 11.32
CA PRO A 34 3.22 -25.79 10.97
C PRO A 34 2.77 -27.24 11.16
N VAL A 35 1.51 -27.41 11.54
CA VAL A 35 0.91 -28.71 11.84
C VAL A 35 -0.20 -29.00 10.83
N LEU A 36 -0.01 -30.00 9.99
CA LEU A 36 -1.01 -30.48 9.04
C LEU A 36 -1.69 -31.71 9.63
N CYS A 37 -2.97 -31.61 9.98
CA CYS A 37 -3.73 -32.77 10.46
C CYS A 37 -4.61 -33.37 9.37
N LEU A 38 -4.42 -34.67 9.16
CA LEU A 38 -5.24 -35.53 8.33
C LEU A 38 -6.39 -36.06 9.16
N VAL A 39 -7.63 -35.86 8.69
CA VAL A 39 -8.85 -36.21 9.43
C VAL A 39 -9.71 -37.18 8.63
N ARG A 40 -10.28 -38.19 9.31
CA ARG A 40 -11.18 -39.18 8.69
C ARG A 40 -12.62 -38.66 8.59
N ASP A 41 -13.04 -37.87 9.58
CA ASP A 41 -14.30 -37.13 9.60
C ASP A 41 -14.01 -35.62 9.58
N PRO A 42 -14.33 -34.89 8.49
CA PRO A 42 -14.13 -33.45 8.40
C PRO A 42 -15.30 -32.62 8.99
N SER A 43 -16.02 -33.14 9.98
CA SER A 43 -17.10 -32.43 10.66
C SER A 43 -16.63 -31.12 11.31
N GLN A 44 -17.55 -30.18 11.52
CA GLN A 44 -17.22 -28.88 12.15
C GLN A 44 -16.62 -29.05 13.55
N LEU A 45 -17.07 -30.07 14.30
CA LEU A 45 -16.54 -30.38 15.62
C LEU A 45 -15.06 -30.83 15.53
N THR A 46 -14.75 -31.76 14.63
CA THR A 46 -13.37 -32.21 14.39
C THR A 46 -12.47 -31.07 13.93
N GLN A 47 -12.98 -30.17 13.08
CA GLN A 47 -12.21 -29.00 12.65
C GLN A 47 -11.88 -28.07 13.82
N ALA A 48 -12.85 -27.78 14.69
CA ALA A 48 -12.65 -26.94 15.86
C ALA A 48 -11.64 -27.55 16.85
N GLN A 49 -11.73 -28.87 17.08
CA GLN A 49 -10.79 -29.59 17.95
C GLN A 49 -9.37 -29.62 17.38
N ALA A 50 -9.22 -29.84 16.08
CA ALA A 50 -7.92 -29.81 15.42
C ALA A 50 -7.27 -28.42 15.45
N GLN A 51 -8.05 -27.35 15.25
CA GLN A 51 -7.57 -25.97 15.38
C GLN A 51 -7.14 -25.66 16.83
N ALA A 52 -7.96 -26.04 17.81
CA ALA A 52 -7.62 -25.87 19.23
C ALA A 52 -6.34 -26.62 19.61
N ALA A 53 -6.05 -27.73 18.93
CA ALA A 53 -4.82 -28.49 19.09
C ALA A 53 -3.59 -27.93 18.37
N GLY A 54 -3.76 -26.82 17.62
CA GLY A 54 -2.67 -26.12 16.94
C GLY A 54 -2.47 -26.51 15.47
N ALA A 55 -3.46 -27.13 14.82
CA ALA A 55 -3.40 -27.41 13.39
C ALA A 55 -3.35 -26.12 12.56
N SER A 56 -2.32 -25.99 11.72
CA SER A 56 -2.16 -24.93 10.73
C SER A 56 -2.94 -25.21 9.44
N ALA A 57 -3.22 -26.49 9.16
CA ALA A 57 -4.12 -26.93 8.11
C ALA A 57 -4.76 -28.26 8.47
N ILE A 58 -5.98 -28.47 7.97
CA ILE A 58 -6.76 -29.68 8.19
C ILE A 58 -7.21 -30.20 6.83
N VAL A 59 -6.95 -31.48 6.56
CA VAL A 59 -7.19 -32.09 5.25
C VAL A 59 -7.83 -33.46 5.44
N PRO A 60 -8.92 -33.80 4.71
CA PRO A 60 -9.48 -35.15 4.76
C PRO A 60 -8.47 -36.21 4.29
N VAL A 61 -8.43 -37.39 4.93
CA VAL A 61 -7.54 -38.49 4.54
C VAL A 61 -7.76 -38.95 3.09
N GLN A 62 -8.96 -38.78 2.54
CA GLN A 62 -9.26 -39.11 1.13
C GLN A 62 -8.82 -38.03 0.12
N THR A 63 -8.15 -36.96 0.57
CA THR A 63 -7.74 -35.86 -0.31
C THR A 63 -6.72 -36.36 -1.35
N PRO A 64 -6.90 -36.02 -2.64
CA PRO A 64 -5.96 -36.43 -3.68
C PRO A 64 -4.51 -35.99 -3.40
N PRO A 65 -3.49 -36.81 -3.74
CA PRO A 65 -2.09 -36.47 -3.49
C PRO A 65 -1.67 -35.10 -4.04
N SER A 66 -2.23 -34.68 -5.18
CA SER A 66 -1.96 -33.36 -5.77
C SER A 66 -2.36 -32.20 -4.84
N GLN A 67 -3.53 -32.27 -4.22
CA GLN A 67 -4.02 -31.24 -3.30
C GLN A 67 -3.29 -31.27 -1.95
N LEU A 68 -2.89 -32.46 -1.50
CA LEU A 68 -2.04 -32.62 -0.32
C LEU A 68 -0.67 -31.97 -0.54
N ILE A 69 -0.04 -32.22 -1.69
CA ILE A 69 1.21 -31.60 -2.11
C ILE A 69 1.07 -30.07 -2.18
N THR A 70 0.00 -29.56 -2.77
CA THR A 70 -0.28 -28.11 -2.79
C THR A 70 -0.39 -27.52 -1.38
N THR A 71 -1.06 -28.23 -0.47
CA THR A 71 -1.20 -27.78 0.93
C THR A 71 0.14 -27.77 1.66
N ILE A 72 0.97 -28.80 1.47
CA ILE A 72 2.32 -28.89 2.03
C ILE A 72 3.20 -27.77 1.49
N HIS A 73 3.20 -27.53 0.18
CA HIS A 73 3.96 -26.44 -0.42
C HIS A 73 3.55 -25.08 0.14
N ARG A 74 2.25 -24.84 0.33
CA ARG A 74 1.75 -23.59 0.93
C ARG A 74 2.25 -23.39 2.37
N LEU A 75 2.21 -24.44 3.20
CA LEU A 75 2.67 -24.38 4.59
C LEU A 75 4.19 -24.13 4.67
N LEU A 76 4.97 -24.81 3.83
CA LEU A 76 6.43 -24.64 3.77
C LEU A 76 6.83 -23.28 3.17
N ALA A 77 6.10 -22.77 2.18
CA ALA A 77 6.31 -21.44 1.62
C ALA A 77 6.00 -20.34 2.64
N GLY A 78 4.98 -20.54 3.50
CA GLY A 78 4.69 -19.64 4.63
C GLY A 78 5.90 -19.44 5.56
N LEU A 79 6.66 -20.52 5.84
CA LEU A 79 7.88 -20.44 6.65
C LEU A 79 9.05 -19.74 5.95
N GLN A 80 9.16 -19.87 4.62
CA GLN A 80 10.15 -19.12 3.86
C GLN A 80 9.78 -17.62 3.81
N ASN A 81 8.48 -17.32 3.74
CA ASN A 81 7.96 -15.97 3.78
C ASN A 81 8.08 -15.30 5.15
N GLU A 82 8.10 -16.00 6.28
CA GLU A 82 8.31 -15.37 7.60
C GLU A 82 9.73 -14.80 7.77
N ASN A 83 10.76 -15.50 7.25
CA ASN A 83 12.14 -15.00 7.27
C ASN A 83 12.36 -13.87 6.26
N ALA A 84 11.69 -13.94 5.10
CA ALA A 84 11.65 -12.85 4.12
C ALA A 84 10.72 -11.69 4.56
N SER A 85 9.74 -11.94 5.44
CA SER A 85 8.81 -10.92 5.94
C SER A 85 9.44 -10.10 7.05
N ASP A 86 10.32 -10.67 7.88
CA ASP A 86 11.06 -9.86 8.86
C ASP A 86 12.06 -8.92 8.16
N ASP A 87 12.83 -9.42 7.19
CA ASP A 87 13.75 -8.58 6.38
C ASP A 87 12.99 -7.60 5.47
N GLY A 88 11.90 -8.05 4.84
CA GLY A 88 11.03 -7.21 4.01
C GLY A 88 10.27 -6.15 4.82
N THR A 89 9.78 -6.48 6.02
CA THR A 89 9.14 -5.51 6.92
C THR A 89 10.15 -4.50 7.43
N ARG A 90 11.35 -4.93 7.85
CA ARG A 90 12.43 -4.01 8.23
C ARG A 90 12.85 -3.09 7.08
N LEU A 91 12.89 -3.61 5.85
CA LEU A 91 13.20 -2.84 4.66
C LEU A 91 12.10 -1.82 4.33
N ILE A 92 10.82 -2.18 4.47
CA ILE A 92 9.71 -1.24 4.35
C ILE A 92 9.78 -0.20 5.48
N GLU A 93 9.96 -0.61 6.74
CA GLU A 93 10.03 0.31 7.87
C GLU A 93 11.20 1.29 7.77
N ALA A 94 12.39 0.82 7.39
CA ALA A 94 13.52 1.68 7.07
C ALA A 94 13.19 2.59 5.89
N GLY A 95 12.58 2.04 4.84
CA GLY A 95 12.24 2.82 3.66
C GLY A 95 11.22 3.92 3.92
N VAL A 96 10.19 3.64 4.72
CA VAL A 96 9.19 4.64 5.12
C VAL A 96 9.84 5.71 5.99
N ARG A 97 10.71 5.35 6.95
CA ARG A 97 11.45 6.34 7.76
C ARG A 97 12.33 7.26 6.92
N ASP A 98 13.12 6.70 6.00
CA ASP A 98 14.02 7.50 5.15
C ASP A 98 13.25 8.41 4.20
N THR A 99 12.13 7.91 3.67
CA THR A 99 11.23 8.68 2.79
C THR A 99 10.50 9.79 3.56
N GLU A 100 10.05 9.51 4.78
CA GLU A 100 9.43 10.49 5.68
C GLU A 100 10.43 11.61 6.01
N ALA A 101 11.67 11.28 6.39
CA ALA A 101 12.69 12.28 6.66
C ALA A 101 13.00 13.16 5.44
N ALA A 102 13.05 12.57 4.24
CA ALA A 102 13.20 13.31 2.99
C ALA A 102 12.00 14.24 2.75
N LEU A 103 10.78 13.74 2.92
CA LEU A 103 9.55 14.51 2.75
C LEU A 103 9.45 15.66 3.75
N ALA A 104 9.74 15.42 5.03
CA ALA A 104 9.76 16.43 6.08
C ALA A 104 10.75 17.56 5.75
N GLY A 105 11.96 17.22 5.30
CA GLY A 105 12.95 18.20 4.85
C GLY A 105 12.47 19.01 3.64
N MET A 106 11.81 18.38 2.68
CA MET A 106 11.26 19.05 1.50
C MET A 106 10.07 19.96 1.85
N LEU A 107 9.16 19.53 2.72
CA LEU A 107 8.04 20.36 3.19
C LEU A 107 8.53 21.56 4.00
N GLU A 108 9.58 21.39 4.82
CA GLU A 108 10.18 22.51 5.56
C GLU A 108 10.84 23.52 4.62
N SER A 109 11.59 23.04 3.63
CA SER A 109 12.18 23.89 2.58
C SER A 109 11.09 24.66 1.83
N ALA A 110 10.02 23.96 1.45
CA ALA A 110 8.86 24.57 0.81
C ALA A 110 8.23 25.65 1.70
N ARG A 111 7.98 25.36 2.98
CA ARG A 111 7.41 26.31 3.96
C ARG A 111 8.26 27.58 4.10
N GLN A 112 9.58 27.45 4.00
CA GLN A 112 10.53 28.56 4.02
C GLN A 112 10.76 29.22 2.65
N ARG A 113 10.09 28.73 1.59
CA ARG A 113 10.28 29.14 0.19
C ARG A 113 11.72 29.00 -0.30
N GLN A 114 12.39 27.96 0.18
CA GLN A 114 13.72 27.58 -0.24
C GLN A 114 13.65 26.46 -1.28
N ASP A 115 14.75 26.27 -2.00
CA ASP A 115 14.87 25.17 -2.94
C ASP A 115 14.83 23.82 -2.20
N ILE A 116 14.15 22.83 -2.78
CA ILE A 116 14.11 21.50 -2.20
C ILE A 116 15.38 20.74 -2.55
N SER A 117 15.80 19.82 -1.68
CA SER A 117 16.97 18.98 -1.97
C SER A 117 16.62 17.93 -3.02
N VAL A 118 17.14 18.09 -4.23
CA VAL A 118 17.03 17.09 -5.31
C VAL A 118 17.63 15.75 -4.88
N GLU A 119 18.71 15.77 -4.09
CA GLU A 119 19.31 14.55 -3.54
C GLU A 119 18.37 13.83 -2.55
N ALA A 120 17.66 14.57 -1.70
CA ALA A 120 16.67 13.98 -0.79
C ALA A 120 15.48 13.42 -1.58
N LEU A 121 15.01 14.13 -2.60
CA LEU A 121 13.95 13.67 -3.51
C LEU A 121 14.34 12.39 -4.23
N ASP A 122 15.55 12.35 -4.78
CA ASP A 122 16.14 11.19 -5.44
C ASP A 122 16.19 9.98 -4.51
N ARG A 123 16.74 10.15 -3.31
CA ARG A 123 16.82 9.09 -2.30
C ARG A 123 15.43 8.60 -1.89
N GLY A 124 14.49 9.49 -1.59
CA GLY A 124 13.13 9.11 -1.21
C GLY A 124 12.43 8.31 -2.30
N GLY A 125 12.50 8.77 -3.56
CA GLY A 125 11.91 8.07 -4.69
C GLY A 125 12.52 6.68 -4.93
N ASP A 126 13.83 6.56 -4.80
CA ASP A 126 14.55 5.27 -4.97
C ASP A 126 14.21 4.27 -3.87
N VAL A 127 14.09 4.74 -2.63
CA VAL A 127 13.73 3.92 -1.47
C VAL A 127 12.33 3.33 -1.62
N VAL A 128 11.34 4.16 -1.96
CA VAL A 128 9.96 3.69 -2.21
C VAL A 128 9.93 2.65 -3.34
N LEU A 129 10.63 2.94 -4.44
CA LEU A 129 10.66 2.03 -5.59
C LEU A 129 11.38 0.71 -5.28
N SER A 130 12.48 0.76 -4.52
CA SER A 130 13.22 -0.42 -4.08
C SER A 130 12.36 -1.30 -3.16
N ALA A 131 11.64 -0.67 -2.22
CA ALA A 131 10.68 -1.38 -1.36
C ALA A 131 9.60 -2.07 -2.21
N MET A 132 8.97 -1.35 -3.16
CA MET A 132 7.91 -1.92 -4.00
C MET A 132 8.38 -3.06 -4.90
N LYS A 133 9.64 -3.04 -5.37
CA LYS A 133 10.21 -4.14 -6.17
C LYS A 133 10.49 -5.41 -5.38
N ARG A 134 10.64 -5.30 -4.07
CA ARG A 134 11.02 -6.41 -3.17
C ARG A 134 9.84 -6.93 -2.35
N THR A 135 8.79 -6.14 -2.23
CA THR A 135 7.63 -6.44 -1.40
C THR A 135 6.33 -6.28 -2.20
N ASN A 136 5.25 -5.82 -1.56
CA ASN A 136 3.98 -5.57 -2.20
C ASN A 136 3.29 -4.36 -1.57
N VAL A 137 2.27 -3.85 -2.27
CA VAL A 137 1.53 -2.66 -1.84
C VAL A 137 0.92 -2.83 -0.44
N ARG A 138 0.37 -4.01 -0.12
CA ARG A 138 -0.29 -4.26 1.16
C ARG A 138 0.68 -4.12 2.34
N ALA A 139 1.87 -4.72 2.25
CA ALA A 139 2.89 -4.61 3.29
C ALA A 139 3.35 -3.17 3.52
N TRP A 140 3.41 -2.35 2.46
CA TRP A 140 3.70 -0.92 2.56
C TRP A 140 2.59 -0.15 3.26
N LEU A 141 1.33 -0.37 2.85
CA LEU A 141 0.17 0.25 3.49
C LEU A 141 0.11 -0.06 4.99
N ASP A 142 0.39 -1.31 5.38
CA ASP A 142 0.39 -1.76 6.78
C ASP A 142 1.43 -1.03 7.64
N VAL A 143 2.56 -0.62 7.06
CA VAL A 143 3.59 0.17 7.76
C VAL A 143 3.23 1.65 7.76
N VAL A 144 2.82 2.21 6.61
CA VAL A 144 2.48 3.63 6.49
C VAL A 144 1.30 4.02 7.38
N TRP A 145 0.31 3.14 7.58
CA TRP A 145 -0.81 3.39 8.49
C TRP A 145 -0.44 3.49 9.97
N LYS A 146 0.79 3.15 10.34
CA LYS A 146 1.29 3.33 11.72
C LYS A 146 1.83 4.74 11.97
N TYR A 147 1.94 5.58 10.95
CA TYR A 147 2.43 6.96 11.08
C TYR A 147 1.29 7.90 11.48
N ASP A 148 1.54 8.75 12.47
CA ASP A 148 0.54 9.63 13.07
C ASP A 148 0.26 10.89 12.25
N ASP A 149 1.25 11.41 11.52
CA ASP A 149 1.07 12.61 10.69
C ASP A 149 0.34 12.24 9.39
N ILE A 150 -0.88 12.76 9.26
CA ILE A 150 -1.77 12.47 8.13
C ILE A 150 -1.21 12.99 6.80
N THR A 151 -0.48 14.11 6.79
CA THR A 151 0.07 14.66 5.54
C THR A 151 1.20 13.78 5.03
N TYR A 152 2.10 13.36 5.92
CA TYR A 152 3.16 12.41 5.56
C TYR A 152 2.59 11.05 5.19
N GLN A 153 1.63 10.56 5.97
CA GLN A 153 0.94 9.31 5.68
C GLN A 153 0.36 9.34 4.26
N HIS A 154 -0.38 10.38 3.89
CA HIS A 154 -0.96 10.52 2.55
C HIS A 154 0.10 10.43 1.44
N CYS A 155 1.15 11.26 1.51
CA CYS A 155 2.18 11.30 0.48
C CYS A 155 2.92 9.95 0.34
N LEU A 156 3.16 9.26 1.46
CA LEU A 156 3.78 7.93 1.47
C LEU A 156 2.85 6.86 0.87
N LEU A 157 1.53 6.93 1.14
CA LEU A 157 0.54 6.05 0.53
C LEU A 157 0.54 6.23 -1.00
N VAL A 158 0.45 7.48 -1.47
CA VAL A 158 0.44 7.80 -2.91
C VAL A 158 1.75 7.36 -3.57
N ALA A 159 2.91 7.64 -2.98
CA ALA A 159 4.20 7.24 -3.53
C ALA A 159 4.34 5.71 -3.66
N GLY A 160 3.92 4.95 -2.65
CA GLY A 160 3.94 3.48 -2.71
C GLY A 160 3.01 2.93 -3.79
N LEU A 161 1.78 3.47 -3.90
CA LEU A 161 0.80 3.08 -4.92
C LEU A 161 1.30 3.38 -6.34
N VAL A 162 1.86 4.58 -6.55
CA VAL A 162 2.42 5.00 -7.84
C VAL A 162 3.63 4.14 -8.22
N ALA A 163 4.51 3.85 -7.26
CA ALA A 163 5.65 2.97 -7.49
C ALA A 163 5.20 1.56 -7.86
N ALA A 164 4.28 0.96 -7.10
CA ALA A 164 3.72 -0.37 -7.42
C ALA A 164 3.03 -0.38 -8.80
N PHE A 165 2.27 0.66 -9.12
CA PHE A 165 1.55 0.75 -10.39
C PHE A 165 2.50 0.92 -11.58
N SER A 166 3.52 1.77 -11.45
CA SER A 166 4.54 1.98 -12.49
C SER A 166 5.36 0.71 -12.76
N VAL A 167 5.61 -0.11 -11.73
CA VAL A 167 6.25 -1.43 -11.87
C VAL A 167 5.33 -2.41 -12.59
N ALA A 168 4.05 -2.48 -12.20
CA ALA A 168 3.08 -3.38 -12.81
C ALA A 168 2.81 -3.06 -14.30
N LEU A 169 2.90 -1.78 -14.68
CA LEU A 169 2.82 -1.34 -16.07
C LEU A 169 4.09 -1.62 -16.89
N GLY A 170 5.17 -2.09 -16.26
CA GLY A 170 6.44 -2.37 -16.94
C GLY A 170 7.14 -1.11 -17.45
N LEU A 171 6.90 0.06 -16.82
CA LEU A 171 7.53 1.31 -17.23
C LEU A 171 9.05 1.27 -17.02
N SER A 172 9.78 2.10 -17.76
CA SER A 172 11.24 2.15 -17.65
C SER A 172 11.68 2.54 -16.23
N PRO A 173 12.85 2.08 -15.73
CA PRO A 173 13.35 2.46 -14.41
C PRO A 173 13.43 3.98 -14.20
N LYS A 174 13.80 4.73 -15.25
CA LYS A 174 13.81 6.20 -15.23
C LYS A 174 12.42 6.78 -15.00
N THR A 175 11.42 6.25 -15.71
CA THR A 175 10.01 6.65 -15.58
C THR A 175 9.45 6.31 -14.21
N GLN A 176 9.75 5.12 -13.69
CA GLN A 176 9.34 4.70 -12.34
C GLN A 176 9.89 5.64 -11.27
N ARG A 177 11.19 5.98 -11.35
CA ARG A 177 11.84 6.91 -10.42
C ARG A 177 11.17 8.29 -10.45
N LEU A 178 10.97 8.84 -11.65
CA LEU A 178 10.34 10.14 -11.84
C LEU A 178 8.90 10.19 -11.31
N LEU A 179 8.11 9.13 -11.52
CA LEU A 179 6.77 9.00 -10.97
C LEU A 179 6.76 8.95 -9.44
N SER A 180 7.66 8.18 -8.83
CA SER A 180 7.79 8.14 -7.36
C SER A 180 8.16 9.50 -6.78
N GLN A 181 9.08 10.23 -7.41
CA GLN A 181 9.46 11.58 -7.02
C GLN A 181 8.27 12.55 -7.13
N ALA A 182 7.55 12.50 -8.24
CA ALA A 182 6.38 13.33 -8.46
C ALA A 182 5.27 13.04 -7.44
N ALA A 183 5.06 11.77 -7.09
CA ALA A 183 4.12 11.35 -6.06
C ALA A 183 4.53 11.83 -4.65
N LEU A 184 5.81 11.94 -4.33
CA LEU A 184 6.25 12.51 -3.05
C LEU A 184 6.00 14.02 -2.96
N LEU A 185 6.07 14.73 -4.08
CA LEU A 185 5.95 16.19 -4.13
C LEU A 185 4.56 16.71 -4.52
N HIS A 186 3.64 15.86 -4.97
CA HIS A 186 2.36 16.28 -5.55
C HIS A 186 1.62 17.29 -4.65
N ASP A 187 1.72 17.09 -3.34
CA ASP A 187 1.04 17.85 -2.31
C ASP A 187 1.91 18.91 -1.60
N VAL A 188 3.13 19.18 -2.09
CA VAL A 188 4.09 20.10 -1.43
C VAL A 188 3.51 21.49 -1.14
N GLY A 189 2.56 21.95 -1.97
CA GLY A 189 1.88 23.23 -1.76
C GLY A 189 1.00 23.28 -0.51
N LYS A 190 0.63 22.13 0.08
CA LYS A 190 -0.09 22.06 1.36
C LYS A 190 0.70 22.69 2.51
N ALA A 191 2.03 22.81 2.39
CA ALA A 191 2.89 23.52 3.34
C ALA A 191 2.49 25.00 3.56
N HIS A 192 1.71 25.58 2.65
CA HIS A 192 1.21 26.96 2.75
C HIS A 192 -0.31 27.05 2.93
N ILE A 193 -1.00 25.93 3.11
CA ILE A 193 -2.43 25.95 3.46
C ILE A 193 -2.55 26.23 4.96
N PRO A 194 -3.47 27.12 5.39
CA PRO A 194 -3.66 27.42 6.80
C PRO A 194 -3.89 26.16 7.63
N TYR A 195 -3.16 26.02 8.75
CA TYR A 195 -3.20 24.84 9.60
C TYR A 195 -4.63 24.44 10.02
N ALA A 196 -5.48 25.43 10.33
CA ALA A 196 -6.87 25.20 10.74
C ALA A 196 -7.74 24.60 9.61
N ILE A 197 -7.41 24.85 8.35
CA ILE A 197 -8.09 24.26 7.18
C ILE A 197 -7.49 22.89 6.90
N LEU A 198 -6.16 22.77 6.90
CA LEU A 198 -5.45 21.54 6.61
C LEU A 198 -5.81 20.41 7.59
N ASN A 199 -5.89 20.73 8.89
CA ASN A 199 -6.14 19.78 9.97
C ASN A 199 -7.59 19.80 10.48
N LYS A 200 -8.54 20.31 9.69
CA LYS A 200 -9.94 20.39 10.12
C LYS A 200 -10.52 19.00 10.34
N ALA A 201 -11.01 18.74 11.56
CA ALA A 201 -11.72 17.52 11.91
C ALA A 201 -13.17 17.54 11.38
N GLY A 202 -13.33 17.48 10.05
CA GLY A 202 -14.64 17.50 9.41
C GLY A 202 -14.59 17.92 7.93
N ARG A 203 -15.77 18.12 7.34
CA ARG A 203 -15.87 18.64 5.97
C ARG A 203 -15.45 20.11 5.92
N LEU A 204 -14.71 20.47 4.88
CA LEU A 204 -14.41 21.86 4.57
C LEU A 204 -15.69 22.58 4.13
N THR A 205 -15.83 23.85 4.49
CA THR A 205 -16.84 24.73 3.87
C THR A 205 -16.47 25.02 2.42
N PRO A 206 -17.39 25.53 1.58
CA PRO A 206 -17.05 25.92 0.21
C PRO A 206 -15.88 26.91 0.10
N GLU A 207 -15.78 27.84 1.05
CA GLU A 207 -14.71 28.85 1.13
C GLU A 207 -13.38 28.21 1.52
N GLU A 208 -13.37 27.35 2.54
CA GLU A 208 -12.19 26.60 2.96
C GLU A 208 -11.70 25.65 1.86
N PHE A 209 -12.63 25.02 1.15
CA PHE A 209 -12.32 24.18 0.00
C PHE A 209 -11.68 25.00 -1.13
N THR A 210 -12.17 26.22 -1.38
CA THR A 210 -11.55 27.14 -2.35
C THR A 210 -10.11 27.47 -1.98
N ILE A 211 -9.81 27.64 -0.68
CA ILE A 211 -8.44 27.84 -0.21
C ILE A 211 -7.60 26.57 -0.44
N MET A 212 -8.10 25.41 -0.03
CA MET A 212 -7.42 24.12 -0.19
C MET A 212 -7.08 23.83 -1.66
N ARG A 213 -7.97 24.15 -2.60
CA ARG A 213 -7.76 23.95 -4.06
C ARG A 213 -6.57 24.71 -4.65
N ASN A 214 -5.98 25.65 -3.92
CA ASN A 214 -4.80 26.39 -4.39
C ASN A 214 -3.49 25.61 -4.21
N HIS A 215 -3.45 24.54 -3.41
CA HIS A 215 -2.20 23.83 -3.14
C HIS A 215 -1.47 23.32 -4.40
N PRO A 216 -2.11 22.86 -5.50
CA PRO A 216 -1.37 22.42 -6.69
C PRO A 216 -0.63 23.59 -7.36
N MET A 217 -1.31 24.74 -7.47
CA MET A 217 -0.72 25.96 -8.04
C MET A 217 0.38 26.52 -7.14
N ILE A 218 0.19 26.52 -5.82
CA ILE A 218 1.22 26.93 -4.87
C ILE A 218 2.45 26.03 -4.99
N GLY A 219 2.25 24.70 -5.01
CA GLY A 219 3.32 23.72 -5.15
C GLY A 219 4.12 23.94 -6.44
N TYR A 220 3.43 24.11 -7.58
CA TYR A 220 4.06 24.43 -8.85
C TYR A 220 4.93 25.71 -8.75
N ASN A 221 4.38 26.78 -8.18
CA ASN A 221 5.09 28.06 -8.08
C ASN A 221 6.33 27.99 -7.18
N LEU A 222 6.32 27.13 -6.15
CA LEU A 222 7.49 26.90 -5.28
C LEU A 222 8.61 26.16 -6.01
N LEU A 223 8.26 25.27 -6.95
CA LEU A 223 9.21 24.37 -7.60
C LEU A 223 9.67 24.86 -8.97
N ALA A 224 8.86 25.63 -9.70
CA ALA A 224 9.10 26.00 -11.09
C ALA A 224 10.39 26.80 -11.33
N GLY A 225 10.95 27.42 -10.29
CA GLY A 225 12.25 28.12 -10.35
C GLY A 225 13.48 27.19 -10.37
N GLN A 226 13.33 25.93 -9.92
CA GLN A 226 14.42 24.98 -9.77
C GLN A 226 14.64 24.21 -11.07
N ARG A 227 15.64 24.66 -11.86
CA ARG A 227 15.95 24.08 -13.18
C ARG A 227 16.36 22.60 -13.15
N GLN A 228 16.74 22.08 -12.00
CA GLN A 228 17.13 20.68 -11.81
C GLN A 228 15.93 19.73 -11.77
N LEU A 229 14.71 20.24 -11.52
CA LEU A 229 13.50 19.43 -11.45
C LEU A 229 12.96 19.14 -12.86
N ASP A 230 12.54 17.90 -13.08
CA ASP A 230 11.97 17.48 -14.36
C ASP A 230 10.59 18.13 -14.57
N PRO A 231 10.30 18.70 -15.76
CA PRO A 231 9.01 19.31 -16.04
C PRO A 231 7.81 18.38 -15.83
N CYS A 232 7.96 17.06 -16.07
CA CYS A 232 6.87 16.10 -15.84
C CYS A 232 6.46 16.05 -14.36
N LEU A 233 7.42 16.26 -13.44
CA LEU A 233 7.14 16.33 -12.02
C LEU A 233 6.29 17.55 -11.70
N LEU A 234 6.65 18.71 -12.29
CA LEU A 234 5.91 19.95 -12.11
C LEU A 234 4.47 19.83 -12.65
N ASP A 235 4.27 19.12 -13.76
CA ASP A 235 2.95 18.84 -14.30
C ASP A 235 2.09 18.03 -13.30
N VAL A 236 2.67 17.01 -12.66
CA VAL A 236 1.96 16.23 -11.62
C VAL A 236 1.59 17.11 -10.43
N VAL A 237 2.54 17.89 -9.90
CA VAL A 237 2.28 18.79 -8.76
C VAL A 237 1.15 19.75 -9.09
N ARG A 238 1.13 20.32 -10.30
CA ARG A 238 0.11 21.29 -10.70
C ARG A 238 -1.25 20.65 -11.01
N HIS A 239 -1.26 19.46 -11.61
CA HIS A 239 -2.44 18.95 -12.29
C HIS A 239 -2.99 17.63 -11.76
N HIS A 240 -2.48 17.06 -10.65
CA HIS A 240 -2.97 15.80 -10.10
C HIS A 240 -4.46 15.81 -9.69
N HIS A 241 -5.11 16.97 -9.62
CA HIS A 241 -6.56 17.13 -9.43
C HIS A 241 -7.34 17.50 -10.71
N GLU A 242 -6.71 17.42 -11.88
CA GLU A 242 -7.38 17.54 -13.17
C GLU A 242 -8.11 16.24 -13.55
N TYR A 243 -9.27 16.38 -14.18
CA TYR A 243 -10.08 15.26 -14.64
C TYR A 243 -10.30 15.32 -16.14
N ILE A 244 -10.37 14.16 -16.80
CA ILE A 244 -10.46 14.05 -18.26
C ILE A 244 -11.65 14.83 -18.85
N ASP A 245 -12.75 14.94 -18.10
CA ASP A 245 -13.96 15.68 -18.48
C ASP A 245 -13.87 17.20 -18.28
N GLY A 246 -12.77 17.72 -17.71
CA GLY A 246 -12.55 19.14 -17.46
C GLY A 246 -13.18 19.68 -16.18
N SER A 247 -13.78 18.84 -15.36
CA SER A 247 -14.37 19.25 -14.07
C SER A 247 -13.34 19.37 -12.94
N GLY A 248 -12.08 19.01 -13.21
CA GLY A 248 -10.96 19.12 -12.29
C GLY A 248 -10.41 20.54 -12.15
N TYR A 249 -9.26 20.67 -11.50
CA TYR A 249 -8.62 21.95 -11.20
C TYR A 249 -7.09 21.79 -11.09
N PRO A 250 -6.30 22.88 -11.18
CA PRO A 250 -6.68 24.31 -11.19
C PRO A 250 -7.07 24.89 -12.57
N ASP A 251 -6.66 24.28 -13.68
CA ASP A 251 -6.71 24.84 -15.03
C ASP A 251 -7.86 24.29 -15.89
N GLY A 252 -8.56 23.23 -15.44
CA GLY A 252 -9.70 22.66 -16.16
C GLY A 252 -9.28 21.94 -17.45
N LEU A 253 -8.17 21.22 -17.38
CA LEU A 253 -7.62 20.48 -18.52
C LEU A 253 -8.58 19.36 -18.93
N GLN A 254 -8.58 19.01 -20.22
CA GLN A 254 -9.51 18.01 -20.78
C GLN A 254 -8.78 17.02 -21.67
N GLY A 255 -9.19 15.76 -21.59
CA GLY A 255 -8.70 14.69 -22.44
C GLY A 255 -7.18 14.64 -22.54
N LYS A 256 -6.66 14.68 -23.77
CA LYS A 256 -5.23 14.56 -24.08
C LYS A 256 -4.36 15.72 -23.58
N ARG A 257 -4.95 16.80 -23.06
CA ARG A 257 -4.18 17.87 -22.41
C ARG A 257 -3.64 17.48 -21.04
N ILE A 258 -4.20 16.44 -20.41
CA ILE A 258 -3.69 15.88 -19.15
C ILE A 258 -2.65 14.81 -19.49
N PRO A 259 -1.36 15.00 -19.16
CA PRO A 259 -0.31 14.01 -19.42
C PRO A 259 -0.57 12.68 -18.72
N ASP A 260 -0.09 11.58 -19.29
CA ASP A 260 -0.30 10.23 -18.74
C ASP A 260 0.24 10.06 -17.31
N PHE A 261 1.34 10.73 -16.98
CA PHE A 261 1.92 10.76 -15.64
C PHE A 261 0.95 11.37 -14.62
N VAL A 262 0.29 12.47 -15.00
CA VAL A 262 -0.72 13.13 -14.17
C VAL A 262 -1.91 12.18 -13.96
N ARG A 263 -2.44 11.59 -15.03
CA ARG A 263 -3.58 10.66 -14.95
C ARG A 263 -3.29 9.47 -14.02
N LEU A 264 -2.09 8.91 -14.11
CA LEU A 264 -1.65 7.80 -13.26
C LEU A 264 -1.65 8.22 -11.78
N VAL A 265 -1.02 9.35 -11.47
CA VAL A 265 -0.93 9.85 -10.09
C VAL A 265 -2.31 10.25 -9.55
N THR A 266 -3.17 10.89 -10.34
CA THR A 266 -4.56 11.22 -9.97
C THR A 266 -5.34 9.98 -9.52
N ILE A 267 -5.21 8.85 -10.22
CA ILE A 267 -5.88 7.60 -9.84
C ILE A 267 -5.36 7.11 -8.48
N CYS A 268 -4.05 7.11 -8.29
CA CYS A 268 -3.43 6.68 -7.03
C CYS A 268 -3.77 7.59 -5.85
N ASP A 269 -3.79 8.91 -6.07
CA ASP A 269 -4.17 9.94 -5.08
C ASP A 269 -5.62 9.74 -4.60
N ILE A 270 -6.58 9.66 -5.53
CA ILE A 270 -7.99 9.42 -5.19
C ILE A 270 -8.14 8.11 -4.41
N TYR A 271 -7.49 7.04 -4.87
CA TYR A 271 -7.53 5.77 -4.16
C TYR A 271 -6.98 5.88 -2.74
N ALA A 272 -5.80 6.50 -2.58
CA ALA A 272 -5.17 6.71 -1.29
C ALA A 272 -6.09 7.49 -0.34
N ALA A 273 -6.68 8.59 -0.80
CA ALA A 273 -7.60 9.40 -0.02
C ALA A 273 -8.87 8.65 0.41
N LEU A 274 -9.30 7.63 -0.33
CA LEU A 274 -10.46 6.79 0.02
C LEU A 274 -10.13 5.74 1.10
N ILE A 275 -8.92 5.19 1.08
CA ILE A 275 -8.47 4.13 2.02
C ILE A 275 -7.69 4.67 3.23
N GLU A 276 -7.38 5.96 3.24
CA GLU A 276 -6.70 6.65 4.32
C GLU A 276 -7.55 6.66 5.61
N ARG A 277 -6.88 6.52 6.76
CA ARG A 277 -7.52 6.62 8.07
C ARG A 277 -7.59 8.08 8.48
N ARG A 278 -8.77 8.68 8.42
CA ARG A 278 -8.98 10.06 8.89
C ARG A 278 -9.69 10.05 10.24
N SER A 279 -9.37 10.99 11.12
CA SER A 279 -9.97 11.10 12.46
C SER A 279 -11.51 11.17 12.44
N TYR A 280 -12.09 11.60 11.32
CA TYR A 280 -13.54 11.76 11.12
C TYR A 280 -14.17 10.73 10.16
N LYS A 281 -13.39 9.79 9.58
CA LYS A 281 -13.91 8.82 8.62
C LYS A 281 -13.12 7.50 8.66
N PRO A 282 -13.79 6.35 8.90
CA PRO A 282 -13.11 5.06 8.80
C PRO A 282 -12.65 4.82 7.36
N PRO A 283 -11.53 4.10 7.15
CA PRO A 283 -11.02 3.82 5.82
C PRO A 283 -12.04 3.00 5.02
N THR A 284 -12.20 3.35 3.76
CA THR A 284 -13.05 2.59 2.83
C THR A 284 -12.35 1.27 2.50
N THR A 285 -13.10 0.18 2.29
CA THR A 285 -12.49 -1.08 1.85
C THR A 285 -11.87 -0.92 0.46
N SER A 286 -10.80 -1.66 0.14
CA SER A 286 -10.17 -1.63 -1.18
C SER A 286 -11.19 -1.86 -2.31
N HIS A 287 -12.14 -2.78 -2.09
CA HIS A 287 -13.21 -3.05 -3.04
C HIS A 287 -14.10 -1.82 -3.28
N ALA A 288 -14.58 -1.16 -2.23
CA ALA A 288 -15.41 0.03 -2.39
C ALA A 288 -14.63 1.23 -2.95
N ALA A 289 -13.34 1.37 -2.63
CA ALA A 289 -12.48 2.39 -3.23
C ALA A 289 -12.28 2.15 -4.74
N LEU A 290 -12.10 0.90 -5.16
CA LEU A 290 -12.03 0.52 -6.58
C LEU A 290 -13.35 0.77 -7.30
N SER A 291 -14.48 0.39 -6.71
CA SER A 291 -15.80 0.67 -7.27
C SER A 291 -16.01 2.18 -7.47
N HIS A 292 -15.59 3.00 -6.51
CA HIS A 292 -15.66 4.46 -6.64
C HIS A 292 -14.82 4.97 -7.83
N LEU A 293 -13.61 4.46 -8.05
CA LEU A 293 -12.80 4.85 -9.22
C LEU A 293 -13.50 4.49 -10.54
N VAL A 294 -14.19 3.35 -10.60
CA VAL A 294 -14.98 2.94 -11.77
C VAL A 294 -16.19 3.86 -11.97
N GLU A 295 -16.89 4.21 -10.88
CA GLU A 295 -18.05 5.10 -10.89
C GLU A 295 -17.70 6.53 -11.34
N MET A 296 -16.46 7.00 -11.10
CA MET A 296 -15.99 8.28 -11.61
C MET A 296 -15.97 8.35 -13.16
N GLY A 297 -16.01 7.19 -13.84
CA GLY A 297 -16.25 7.10 -15.27
C GLY A 297 -15.33 7.96 -16.11
N VAL A 298 -15.91 8.85 -16.92
CA VAL A 298 -15.19 9.72 -17.88
C VAL A 298 -14.25 10.75 -17.22
N LYS A 299 -14.27 10.89 -15.90
CA LYS A 299 -13.31 11.75 -15.17
C LYS A 299 -11.90 11.15 -15.17
N LEU A 300 -11.79 9.82 -15.23
CA LEU A 300 -10.54 9.09 -15.11
C LEU A 300 -10.26 8.28 -16.37
N ASP A 301 -8.99 7.95 -16.59
CA ASP A 301 -8.60 7.07 -17.69
C ASP A 301 -9.02 5.63 -17.38
N THR A 302 -10.05 5.15 -18.07
CA THR A 302 -10.62 3.81 -17.79
C THR A 302 -9.61 2.69 -18.00
N GLY A 303 -8.68 2.83 -18.95
CA GLY A 303 -7.62 1.85 -19.18
C GLY A 303 -6.65 1.78 -18.01
N LEU A 304 -6.25 2.94 -17.48
CA LEU A 304 -5.41 3.00 -16.28
C LEU A 304 -6.15 2.51 -15.03
N VAL A 305 -7.44 2.84 -14.85
CA VAL A 305 -8.25 2.33 -13.72
C VAL A 305 -8.31 0.80 -13.73
N GLN A 306 -8.54 0.19 -14.91
CA GLN A 306 -8.56 -1.27 -15.06
C GLN A 306 -7.19 -1.90 -14.79
N ALA A 307 -6.10 -1.26 -15.24
CA ALA A 307 -4.75 -1.72 -14.94
C ALA A 307 -4.45 -1.62 -13.44
N PHE A 308 -4.82 -0.52 -12.80
CA PHE A 308 -4.64 -0.27 -11.38
C PHE A 308 -5.39 -1.29 -10.51
N HIS A 309 -6.60 -1.69 -10.92
CA HIS A 309 -7.37 -2.75 -10.24
C HIS A 309 -6.58 -4.05 -10.09
N LYS A 310 -5.70 -4.41 -11.03
CA LYS A 310 -4.85 -5.61 -10.94
C LYS A 310 -3.73 -5.47 -9.90
N VAL A 311 -3.32 -4.24 -9.60
CA VAL A 311 -2.26 -3.94 -8.63
C VAL A 311 -2.76 -4.11 -7.20
N VAL A 312 -3.96 -3.60 -6.92
CA VAL A 312 -4.56 -3.61 -5.56
C VAL A 312 -5.59 -4.71 -5.33
N GLY A 313 -6.11 -5.34 -6.40
CA GLY A 313 -7.10 -6.42 -6.32
C GLY A 313 -6.49 -7.83 -6.26
N ALA A 314 -5.18 -7.97 -6.50
CA ALA A 314 -4.46 -9.24 -6.37
C ALA A 314 -3.94 -9.52 -4.94
N THR A 315 -4.44 -8.78 -3.93
CA THR A 315 -3.98 -8.79 -2.53
C THR A 315 -5.09 -9.04 -1.52
#